data_AF-A0A1C5NJC3-F1
#
_entry.id   AF-A0A1C5NJC3-F1
#
_cell.length_a   1.000
_cell.length_b   1.000
_cell.length_c   1.000
_cell.angle_alpha   90.00
_cell.angle_beta   90.00
_cell.angle_gamma   90.00
#
_symmetry.space_group_name_H-M   'P 1'
#
loop_
_entity.id
_entity.type
_entity.pdbx_description
1 polymer ?
#
loop_
_entity_poly.entity_id
_entity_poly.type
_entity_poly.pdbx_seq_one_letter_code
_entity_poly.pdbx_strand_id
1 'polypeptide(L)'
;MGFVAATLGSSKNKKLFVEHQNAAYPDFSSWKTQEDPGVLQKGIAEQSSQLKSVFDKQEKLACLRQELSQLVTEQEYFNQYVKESDVHTDSIKFKKKLSSKQWMVLWQDCQLISEEKTAIGFWFKIKALFKYGVTDWSIYKQDISKIITTFQAMYYCAKQAELSAKIADIEKYLNSVNKNLLEDLCKQSMIVLKDKLARKYEGNSSRKTFSEDNLWKEPYDVLVEYPVILSTTFSSRNSLNSDVVYDYLIMDEASQVDIATGALALSCARNVVIVGDTKQLPNVVTDDIKAKAKAIFDSFNVSEGYQYTNSFLQSILDVMPNVTQAWMLFVIFR
;
A
#
# COMPACT_ATOMS: atom_id res chain seq x y z
N MET A 1 -6.25 -21.46 -18.14
CA MET A 1 -6.79 -20.31 -18.91
C MET A 1 -5.77 -19.67 -19.84
N GLY A 2 -4.57 -20.24 -20.04
CA GLY A 2 -3.55 -19.62 -20.90
C GLY A 2 -3.96 -19.42 -22.37
N PHE A 3 -5.05 -20.05 -22.84
CA PHE A 3 -5.52 -19.85 -24.21
C PHE A 3 -5.91 -18.39 -24.49
N VAL A 4 -6.46 -17.62 -23.54
CA VAL A 4 -6.84 -16.21 -23.80
C VAL A 4 -5.65 -15.25 -23.79
N ALA A 5 -4.44 -15.75 -23.53
CA ALA A 5 -3.24 -14.94 -23.42
C ALA A 5 -2.27 -15.19 -24.58
N ALA A 6 -1.65 -14.12 -25.06
CA ALA A 6 -0.58 -14.17 -26.06
C ALA A 6 0.68 -13.53 -25.50
N THR A 7 1.77 -14.32 -25.41
CA THR A 7 3.09 -13.79 -25.05
C THR A 7 3.74 -13.19 -26.28
N LEU A 8 3.63 -11.88 -26.41
CA LEU A 8 4.18 -11.11 -27.52
C LEU A 8 5.42 -10.32 -27.05
N GLY A 9 5.70 -9.20 -27.72
CA GLY A 9 6.84 -8.34 -27.44
C GLY A 9 7.97 -8.54 -28.45
N SER A 10 9.04 -9.21 -28.04
CA SER A 10 10.20 -9.42 -28.90
C SER A 10 9.86 -10.25 -30.14
N SER A 11 10.57 -10.05 -31.26
CA SER A 11 10.38 -10.83 -32.49
C SER A 11 10.51 -12.33 -32.26
N LYS A 12 11.39 -12.75 -31.33
CA LYS A 12 11.52 -14.15 -30.91
C LYS A 12 10.23 -14.68 -30.27
N ASN A 13 9.64 -13.92 -29.35
CA ASN A 13 8.38 -14.31 -28.69
C ASN A 13 7.23 -14.38 -29.69
N LYS A 14 7.14 -13.43 -30.62
CA LYS A 14 6.12 -13.44 -31.68
C LYS A 14 6.21 -14.69 -32.55
N LYS A 15 7.43 -15.06 -32.97
CA LYS A 15 7.68 -16.30 -33.73
C LYS A 15 7.26 -17.54 -32.96
N LEU A 16 7.72 -17.66 -31.71
CA LEU A 16 7.37 -18.77 -30.83
C LEU A 16 5.86 -18.87 -30.62
N PHE A 17 5.19 -17.74 -30.42
CA PHE A 17 3.74 -17.68 -30.30
C PHE A 17 3.07 -18.23 -31.56
N VAL A 18 3.43 -17.72 -32.74
CA VAL A 18 2.83 -18.13 -34.02
C VAL A 18 3.02 -19.63 -34.30
N GLU A 19 4.22 -20.16 -34.04
CA GLU A 19 4.57 -21.58 -34.25
C GLU A 19 3.82 -22.54 -33.32
N HIS A 20 3.46 -22.10 -32.11
CA HIS A 20 2.87 -22.96 -31.07
C HIS A 20 1.39 -22.65 -30.79
N GLN A 21 0.69 -22.02 -31.74
CA GLN A 21 -0.76 -21.78 -31.59
C GLN A 21 -1.54 -23.10 -31.56
N ASN A 22 -2.42 -23.23 -30.57
CA ASN A 22 -3.40 -24.31 -30.57
C ASN A 22 -4.63 -23.89 -31.36
N ALA A 23 -5.02 -24.70 -32.35
CA ALA A 23 -6.21 -24.48 -33.18
C ALA A 23 -7.53 -24.93 -32.50
N ALA A 24 -7.45 -25.60 -31.36
CA ALA A 24 -8.60 -26.05 -30.58
C ALA A 24 -8.80 -25.20 -29.32
N TYR A 25 -10.07 -24.94 -28.99
CA TYR A 25 -10.44 -24.41 -27.69
C TYR A 25 -10.35 -25.52 -26.62
N PRO A 26 -10.13 -25.15 -25.34
CA PRO A 26 -10.22 -26.12 -24.26
C PRO A 26 -11.66 -26.63 -24.09
N ASP A 27 -11.82 -27.75 -23.40
CA ASP A 27 -13.14 -28.25 -23.03
C ASP A 27 -13.82 -27.30 -22.02
N PHE A 28 -14.96 -26.74 -22.43
CA PHE A 28 -15.78 -25.82 -21.64
C PHE A 28 -16.92 -26.51 -20.87
N SER A 29 -17.07 -27.83 -20.99
CA SER A 29 -18.18 -28.59 -20.40
C SER A 29 -18.39 -28.32 -18.90
N SER A 30 -17.29 -28.16 -18.16
CA SER A 30 -17.28 -27.90 -16.70
C SER A 30 -17.17 -26.41 -16.32
N TRP A 31 -17.15 -25.49 -17.29
CA TRP A 31 -16.86 -24.07 -17.05
C TRP A 31 -18.11 -23.23 -16.87
N LYS A 32 -19.25 -23.71 -17.37
CA LYS A 32 -20.53 -23.03 -17.24
C LYS A 32 -21.09 -23.22 -15.84
N THR A 33 -21.65 -22.15 -15.29
CA THR A 33 -22.45 -22.22 -14.07
C THR A 33 -23.93 -22.06 -14.39
N GLN A 34 -24.76 -22.75 -13.61
CA GLN A 34 -26.22 -22.56 -13.61
C GLN A 34 -26.66 -21.51 -12.57
N GLU A 35 -25.73 -21.02 -11.76
CA GLU A 35 -26.02 -19.98 -10.78
C GLU A 35 -26.36 -18.65 -11.46
N ASP A 36 -27.27 -17.90 -10.85
CA ASP A 36 -27.66 -16.57 -11.32
C ASP A 36 -26.45 -15.62 -11.30
N PRO A 37 -26.06 -15.04 -12.46
CA PRO A 37 -24.98 -14.06 -12.53
C PRO A 37 -25.18 -12.87 -11.59
N GLY A 38 -26.42 -12.46 -11.31
CA GLY A 38 -26.72 -11.35 -10.40
C GLY A 38 -26.36 -11.66 -8.95
N VAL A 39 -26.66 -12.88 -8.50
CA VAL A 39 -26.31 -13.36 -7.14
C VAL A 39 -24.80 -13.48 -6.99
N LEU A 40 -24.11 -14.08 -7.97
CA LEU A 40 -22.66 -14.22 -7.95
C LEU A 40 -21.94 -12.86 -7.93
N GLN A 41 -22.37 -11.91 -8.77
CA GLN A 41 -21.78 -10.57 -8.81
C GLN A 41 -21.98 -9.81 -7.51
N LYS A 42 -23.17 -9.92 -6.90
CA LYS A 42 -23.46 -9.31 -5.61
C LYS A 42 -22.58 -9.90 -4.51
N GLY A 43 -22.44 -11.23 -4.46
CA GLY A 43 -21.56 -11.92 -3.50
C GLY A 43 -20.09 -11.50 -3.64
N ILE A 44 -19.58 -11.45 -4.87
CA ILE A 44 -18.22 -10.96 -5.17
C ILE A 44 -18.03 -9.52 -4.72
N ALA A 45 -19.00 -8.63 -4.97
CA ALA A 45 -18.92 -7.23 -4.57
C ALA A 45 -18.90 -7.06 -3.04
N GLU A 46 -19.75 -7.79 -2.33
CA GLU A 46 -19.80 -7.79 -0.86
C GLU A 46 -18.48 -8.33 -0.25
N GLN A 47 -18.00 -9.47 -0.75
CA GLN A 47 -16.73 -10.06 -0.33
C GLN A 47 -15.54 -9.16 -0.64
N SER A 48 -15.53 -8.51 -1.82
CA SER A 48 -14.48 -7.54 -2.20
C SER A 48 -14.47 -6.34 -1.26
N SER A 49 -15.63 -5.80 -0.90
CA SER A 49 -15.77 -4.69 0.06
C SER A 49 -15.28 -5.10 1.47
N GLN A 50 -15.65 -6.31 1.91
CA GLN A 50 -15.17 -6.85 3.18
C GLN A 50 -13.65 -7.05 3.17
N LEU A 51 -13.10 -7.58 2.08
CA LEU A 51 -11.67 -7.84 1.93
C LEU A 51 -10.88 -6.52 1.93
N LYS A 52 -11.41 -5.47 1.30
CA LYS A 52 -10.84 -4.12 1.39
C LYS A 52 -10.77 -3.63 2.85
N SER A 53 -11.87 -3.75 3.61
CA SER A 53 -11.88 -3.40 5.04
C SER A 53 -10.88 -4.21 5.86
N VAL A 54 -10.64 -5.48 5.51
CA VAL A 54 -9.60 -6.30 6.14
C VAL A 54 -8.21 -5.73 5.87
N PHE A 55 -7.88 -5.45 4.61
CA PHE A 55 -6.58 -4.89 4.22
C PHE A 55 -6.34 -3.51 4.85
N ASP A 56 -7.32 -2.61 4.80
CA ASP A 56 -7.22 -1.28 5.42
C ASP A 56 -6.93 -1.38 6.94
N LYS A 57 -7.52 -2.38 7.61
CA LYS A 57 -7.27 -2.62 9.03
C LYS A 57 -5.92 -3.29 9.30
N GLN A 58 -5.44 -4.17 8.42
CA GLN A 58 -4.10 -4.73 8.50
C GLN A 58 -3.03 -3.66 8.33
N GLU A 59 -3.20 -2.75 7.37
CA GLU A 59 -2.33 -1.59 7.18
C GLU A 59 -2.30 -0.72 8.45
N LYS A 60 -3.49 -0.36 8.95
CA LYS A 60 -3.61 0.41 10.19
C LYS A 60 -2.98 -0.29 11.39
N LEU A 61 -3.11 -1.61 11.49
CA LEU A 61 -2.48 -2.40 12.55
C LEU A 61 -0.95 -2.32 12.46
N ALA A 62 -0.38 -2.41 11.26
CA ALA A 62 1.05 -2.26 11.05
C ALA A 62 1.53 -0.87 11.47
N CYS A 63 0.84 0.20 11.07
CA CYS A 63 1.16 1.57 11.49
C CYS A 63 1.09 1.73 13.01
N LEU A 64 0.04 1.22 13.66
CA LEU A 64 -0.12 1.31 15.12
C LEU A 64 0.95 0.53 15.88
N ARG A 65 1.36 -0.65 15.38
CA ARG A 65 2.45 -1.43 15.97
C ARG A 65 3.80 -0.72 15.81
N GLN A 66 4.04 -0.10 14.67
CA GLN A 66 5.23 0.72 14.46
C GLN A 66 5.24 1.94 15.41
N GLU A 67 4.13 2.67 15.52
CA GLU A 67 3.99 3.79 16.46
C GLU A 67 4.20 3.35 17.91
N LEU A 68 3.65 2.19 18.30
CA LEU A 68 3.85 1.63 19.64
C LEU A 68 5.31 1.25 19.88
N SER A 69 5.97 0.62 18.90
CA SER A 69 7.38 0.25 19.00
C SER A 69 8.27 1.48 19.18
N GLN A 70 8.03 2.55 18.41
CA GLN A 70 8.76 3.80 18.54
C GLN A 70 8.55 4.43 19.93
N LEU A 71 7.29 4.49 20.38
CA LEU A 71 6.95 5.03 21.69
C LEU A 71 7.63 4.25 22.84
N VAL A 72 7.70 2.92 22.75
CA VAL A 72 8.36 2.09 23.77
C VAL A 72 9.85 2.41 23.82
N THR A 73 10.52 2.52 22.67
CA THR A 73 11.93 2.91 22.60
C THR A 73 12.16 4.32 23.17
N GLU A 74 11.30 5.30 22.83
CA GLU A 74 11.36 6.64 23.41
C GLU A 74 11.18 6.61 24.95
N GLN A 75 10.24 5.81 25.42
CA GLN A 75 9.95 5.65 26.85
C GLN A 75 11.12 5.00 27.61
N GLU A 76 11.85 4.07 27.00
CA GLU A 76 13.06 3.47 27.59
C GLU A 76 14.15 4.51 27.83
N TYR A 77 14.44 5.35 26.83
CA TYR A 77 15.38 6.46 26.98
C TYR A 77 14.92 7.48 28.02
N PHE A 78 13.62 7.81 28.02
CA PHE A 78 13.04 8.68 29.04
C PHE A 78 13.21 8.09 30.45
N ASN A 79 12.91 6.80 30.64
CA ASN A 79 13.05 6.13 31.92
C ASN A 79 14.52 6.09 32.41
N GLN A 80 15.48 5.98 31.49
CA GLN A 80 16.90 6.10 31.81
C GLN A 80 17.24 7.51 32.31
N TYR A 81 16.81 8.55 31.60
CA TYR A 81 16.99 9.95 32.02
C TYR A 81 16.39 10.22 33.40
N VAL A 82 15.18 9.69 33.67
CA VAL A 82 14.51 9.86 34.98
C VAL A 82 15.32 9.21 36.12
N LYS A 83 15.86 8.01 35.90
CA LYS A 83 16.72 7.32 36.89
C LYS A 83 17.99 8.10 37.20
N GLU A 84 18.57 8.76 36.20
CA GLU A 84 19.77 9.59 36.36
C GLU A 84 19.46 10.95 37.05
N SER A 85 18.19 11.38 37.05
CA SER A 85 17.77 12.72 37.49
C SER A 85 17.13 12.81 38.89
N ASP A 86 17.13 11.73 39.68
CA ASP A 86 16.55 11.65 41.05
C ASP A 86 15.09 12.16 41.14
N VAL A 87 14.28 11.90 40.12
CA VAL A 87 12.84 12.25 40.08
C VAL A 87 12.00 11.01 40.39
N HIS A 88 11.31 11.01 41.53
CA HIS A 88 10.34 9.96 41.87
C HIS A 88 9.02 10.16 41.12
N THR A 89 8.73 9.28 40.15
CA THR A 89 7.50 9.31 39.34
C THR A 89 6.38 8.43 39.88
N ASP A 90 6.65 7.59 40.90
CA ASP A 90 5.83 6.40 41.19
C ASP A 90 4.60 6.63 42.10
N SER A 91 4.29 7.86 42.51
CA SER A 91 3.34 8.08 43.61
C SER A 91 2.10 8.93 43.30
N ILE A 92 1.84 9.31 42.05
CA ILE A 92 0.84 10.34 41.77
C ILE A 92 -0.52 9.75 41.40
N LYS A 93 -1.53 9.99 42.25
CA LYS A 93 -2.91 9.51 42.07
C LYS A 93 -3.76 10.55 41.35
N PHE A 94 -4.21 10.22 40.13
CA PHE A 94 -5.18 11.02 39.38
C PHE A 94 -6.58 10.38 39.45
N LYS A 95 -7.61 11.17 39.75
CA LYS A 95 -9.01 10.66 39.83
C LYS A 95 -9.65 10.43 38.46
N LYS A 96 -9.20 11.12 37.41
CA LYS A 96 -9.70 10.98 36.04
C LYS A 96 -8.65 10.31 35.15
N LYS A 97 -9.07 9.34 34.35
CA LYS A 97 -8.22 8.73 33.31
C LYS A 97 -8.12 9.73 32.15
N LEU A 98 -7.03 10.48 32.10
CA LEU A 98 -6.77 11.45 31.03
C LEU A 98 -6.24 10.75 29.78
N SER A 99 -6.57 11.30 28.62
CA SER A 99 -6.02 10.85 27.34
C SER A 99 -4.59 11.34 27.13
N SER A 100 -3.84 10.67 26.26
CA SER A 100 -2.49 11.09 25.85
C SER A 100 -2.47 12.54 25.37
N LYS A 101 -3.47 12.97 24.58
CA LYS A 101 -3.61 14.36 24.12
C LYS A 101 -3.76 15.35 25.27
N GLN A 102 -4.50 14.99 26.31
CA GLN A 102 -4.68 15.85 27.48
C GLN A 102 -3.39 15.97 28.30
N TRP A 103 -2.64 14.87 28.45
CA TRP A 103 -1.31 14.90 29.07
C TRP A 103 -0.31 15.73 28.27
N MET A 104 -0.30 15.62 26.94
CA MET A 104 0.57 16.43 26.08
C MET A 104 0.30 17.92 26.25
N VAL A 105 -0.97 18.35 26.30
CA VAL A 105 -1.32 19.75 26.55
C VAL A 105 -0.83 20.22 27.92
N LEU A 106 -0.99 19.40 28.96
CA LEU A 106 -0.51 19.74 30.30
C LEU A 106 1.02 19.84 30.36
N TRP A 107 1.71 18.91 29.70
CA TRP A 107 3.16 18.94 29.56
C TRP A 107 3.61 20.23 28.86
N GLN A 108 3.06 20.55 27.69
CA GLN A 108 3.41 21.77 26.94
C GLN A 108 3.14 23.05 27.73
N ASP A 109 1.97 23.16 28.39
CA ASP A 109 1.64 24.31 29.23
C ASP A 109 2.69 24.48 30.36
N CYS A 110 3.15 23.38 30.99
CA CYS A 110 4.19 23.44 32.02
C CYS A 110 5.58 23.76 31.47
N GLN A 111 5.92 23.26 30.27
CA GLN A 111 7.19 23.53 29.59
C GLN A 111 7.34 25.05 29.35
N LEU A 112 6.28 25.69 28.82
CA LEU A 112 6.26 27.13 28.57
C LEU A 112 6.45 27.95 29.85
N ILE A 113 5.76 27.59 30.93
CA ILE A 113 5.91 28.26 32.23
C ILE A 113 7.36 28.15 32.75
N SER A 114 8.01 27.00 32.53
CA SER A 114 9.42 26.80 32.89
C SER A 114 10.37 27.65 32.06
N GLU A 115 10.13 27.77 30.75
CA GLU A 115 10.94 28.59 29.83
C GLU A 115 10.81 30.09 30.12
N GLU A 116 9.60 30.54 30.44
CA GLU A 116 9.32 31.92 30.86
C GLU A 116 9.85 32.23 32.28
N LYS A 117 10.39 31.23 32.99
CA LYS A 117 10.85 31.31 34.40
C LYS A 117 9.78 31.85 35.35
N THR A 118 8.50 31.62 35.03
CA THR A 118 7.38 32.07 35.85
C THR A 118 6.96 30.98 36.83
N ALA A 119 6.46 31.38 37.99
CA ALA A 119 5.89 30.43 38.94
C ALA A 119 4.54 29.92 38.42
N ILE A 120 4.19 28.66 38.71
CA ILE A 120 2.91 28.07 38.34
C ILE A 120 1.76 28.89 38.95
N GLY A 121 1.04 29.61 38.10
CA GLY A 121 -0.07 30.48 38.48
C GLY A 121 -1.25 29.71 39.09
N PHE A 122 -1.99 30.38 39.98
CA PHE A 122 -3.20 29.83 40.60
C PHE A 122 -4.26 29.39 39.57
N TRP A 123 -4.37 30.11 38.45
CA TRP A 123 -5.23 29.77 37.32
C TRP A 123 -4.87 28.44 36.65
N PHE A 124 -3.58 28.10 36.56
CA PHE A 124 -3.14 26.80 36.05
C PHE A 124 -3.58 25.67 36.98
N LYS A 125 -3.45 25.86 38.31
CA LYS A 125 -3.88 24.88 39.32
C LYS A 125 -5.39 24.65 39.29
N ILE A 126 -6.17 25.71 39.12
CA ILE A 126 -7.64 25.62 38.93
C ILE A 126 -7.97 24.90 37.61
N LYS A 127 -7.33 25.28 36.50
CA LYS A 127 -7.52 24.62 35.19
C LYS A 127 -7.19 23.13 35.28
N ALA A 128 -6.07 22.77 35.93
CA ALA A 128 -5.64 21.40 36.15
C ALA A 128 -6.61 20.59 37.05
N LEU A 129 -7.14 21.21 38.10
CA LEU A 129 -8.12 20.57 38.99
C LEU A 129 -9.48 20.37 38.28
N PHE A 130 -10.04 21.41 37.65
CA PHE A 130 -11.37 21.36 37.05
C PHE A 130 -11.40 20.61 35.72
N LYS A 131 -10.46 20.90 34.82
CA LYS A 131 -10.42 20.31 33.46
C LYS A 131 -9.81 18.91 33.48
N TYR A 132 -8.81 18.67 34.33
CA TYR A 132 -8.00 17.44 34.29
C TYR A 132 -8.09 16.59 35.57
N GLY A 133 -8.76 17.05 36.63
CA GLY A 133 -9.02 16.25 37.83
C GLY A 133 -7.78 15.97 38.70
N VAL A 134 -6.75 16.82 38.62
CA VAL A 134 -5.54 16.68 39.43
C VAL A 134 -5.83 17.11 40.87
N THR A 135 -6.10 16.15 41.75
CA THR A 135 -6.48 16.43 43.16
C THR A 135 -5.29 16.51 44.11
N ASP A 136 -4.11 16.06 43.69
CA ASP A 136 -2.93 16.08 44.54
C ASP A 136 -2.20 17.42 44.43
N TRP A 137 -2.53 18.32 45.36
CA TRP A 137 -1.91 19.64 45.44
C TRP A 137 -0.43 19.60 45.85
N SER A 138 0.08 18.45 46.32
CA SER A 138 1.49 18.28 46.69
C SER A 138 2.42 18.28 45.46
N ILE A 139 1.91 17.91 44.28
CA ILE A 139 2.64 17.95 43.00
C ILE A 139 3.10 19.38 42.69
N TYR A 140 2.22 20.37 42.89
CA TYR A 140 2.52 21.79 42.60
C TYR A 140 3.41 22.47 43.63
N LYS A 141 3.88 21.73 44.66
CA LYS A 141 4.90 22.19 45.61
C LYS A 141 6.31 21.76 45.20
N GLN A 142 6.43 20.91 44.16
CA GLN A 142 7.70 20.47 43.61
C GLN A 142 8.23 21.45 42.57
N ASP A 143 9.53 21.36 42.25
CA ASP A 143 10.13 22.09 41.14
C ASP A 143 9.39 21.79 39.83
N ILE A 144 9.23 22.83 39.00
CA ILE A 144 8.51 22.71 37.72
C ILE A 144 9.09 21.62 36.82
N SER A 145 10.40 21.37 36.90
CA SER A 145 11.06 20.27 36.20
C SER A 145 10.49 18.89 36.61
N LYS A 146 10.23 18.65 37.90
CA LYS A 146 9.66 17.37 38.39
C LYS A 146 8.20 17.19 37.95
N ILE A 147 7.47 18.31 37.83
CA ILE A 147 6.09 18.33 37.32
C ILE A 147 6.07 18.00 35.83
N ILE A 148 6.99 18.58 35.04
CA ILE A 148 7.17 18.25 33.61
C ILE A 148 7.49 16.76 33.45
N THR A 149 8.47 16.24 34.19
CA THR A 149 8.83 14.82 34.16
C THR A 149 7.65 13.91 34.51
N THR A 150 6.83 14.28 35.50
CA THR A 150 5.61 13.55 35.83
C THR A 150 4.64 13.53 34.65
N PHE A 151 4.37 14.68 34.02
CA PHE A 151 3.42 14.75 32.91
C PHE A 151 3.90 13.99 31.67
N GLN A 152 5.22 13.98 31.43
CA GLN A 152 5.85 13.13 30.43
C GLN A 152 5.60 11.64 30.71
N ALA A 153 5.87 11.17 31.94
CA ALA A 153 5.63 9.77 32.32
C ALA A 153 4.15 9.38 32.14
N MET A 154 3.23 10.24 32.57
CA MET A 154 1.80 10.01 32.41
C MET A 154 1.34 10.02 30.95
N TYR A 155 1.94 10.88 30.11
CA TYR A 155 1.72 10.89 28.66
C TYR A 155 2.10 9.53 28.05
N TYR A 156 3.30 9.03 28.32
CA TYR A 156 3.76 7.74 27.80
C TYR A 156 2.83 6.59 28.22
N CYS A 157 2.48 6.50 29.51
CA CYS A 157 1.56 5.47 29.99
C CYS A 157 0.17 5.54 29.32
N ALA A 158 -0.39 6.75 29.18
CA ALA A 158 -1.70 6.92 28.55
C ALA A 158 -1.65 6.59 27.05
N LYS A 159 -0.61 7.05 26.35
CA LYS A 159 -0.41 6.83 24.92
C LYS A 159 -0.22 5.34 24.61
N GLN A 160 0.60 4.65 25.41
CA GLN A 160 0.81 3.21 25.30
C GLN A 160 -0.52 2.45 25.48
N ALA A 161 -1.28 2.75 26.53
CA ALA A 161 -2.58 2.11 26.77
C ALA A 161 -3.60 2.38 25.65
N GLU A 162 -3.64 3.59 25.08
CA GLU A 162 -4.50 3.93 23.95
C GLU A 162 -4.12 3.16 22.67
N LEU A 163 -2.81 3.05 22.36
CA LEU A 163 -2.32 2.31 21.21
C LEU A 163 -2.60 0.81 21.37
N SER A 164 -2.27 0.23 22.52
CA SER A 164 -2.54 -1.18 22.82
C SER A 164 -4.03 -1.51 22.74
N ALA A 165 -4.92 -0.63 23.22
CA ALA A 165 -6.36 -0.83 23.12
C ALA A 165 -6.84 -0.81 21.65
N LYS A 166 -6.34 0.11 20.82
CA LYS A 166 -6.67 0.16 19.39
C LYS A 166 -6.15 -1.06 18.64
N ILE A 167 -4.93 -1.52 18.95
CA ILE A 167 -4.35 -2.73 18.39
C ILE A 167 -5.23 -3.94 18.74
N ALA A 168 -5.60 -4.11 20.01
CA ALA A 168 -6.43 -5.21 20.46
C ALA A 168 -7.82 -5.23 19.81
N ASP A 169 -8.44 -4.06 19.61
CA ASP A 169 -9.74 -3.95 18.91
C ASP A 169 -9.63 -4.39 17.44
N ILE A 170 -8.58 -3.94 16.74
CA ILE A 170 -8.34 -4.33 15.35
C ILE A 170 -8.02 -5.82 15.24
N GLU A 171 -7.18 -6.36 16.13
CA GLU A 171 -6.86 -7.79 16.17
C GLU A 171 -8.10 -8.64 16.44
N LYS A 172 -8.97 -8.21 17.36
CA LYS A 172 -10.26 -8.87 17.62
C LYS A 172 -11.12 -8.90 16.37
N TYR A 173 -11.21 -7.79 15.63
CA TYR A 173 -11.91 -7.76 14.34
C TYR A 173 -11.27 -8.74 13.35
N LEU A 174 -9.96 -8.66 13.12
CA LEU A 174 -9.27 -9.52 12.15
C LEU A 174 -9.39 -11.01 12.47
N ASN A 175 -9.40 -11.38 13.76
CA ASN A 175 -9.60 -12.76 14.21
C ASN A 175 -11.04 -13.26 14.00
N SER A 176 -12.01 -12.35 13.91
CA SER A 176 -13.43 -12.66 13.68
C SER A 176 -13.80 -12.83 12.20
N VAL A 177 -12.97 -12.31 11.29
CA VAL A 177 -13.21 -12.38 9.84
C VAL A 177 -12.85 -13.77 9.29
N ASN A 178 -13.60 -14.21 8.28
CA ASN A 178 -13.29 -15.43 7.52
C ASN A 178 -11.86 -15.36 6.95
N LYS A 179 -10.99 -16.26 7.39
CA LYS A 179 -9.59 -16.35 6.92
C LYS A 179 -9.48 -16.75 5.44
N ASN A 180 -10.52 -17.41 4.91
CA ASN A 180 -10.57 -17.87 3.53
C ASN A 180 -11.20 -16.85 2.58
N LEU A 181 -11.51 -15.62 3.05
CA LEU A 181 -12.23 -14.62 2.26
C LEU A 181 -11.58 -14.35 0.88
N LEU A 182 -10.25 -14.29 0.82
CA LEU A 182 -9.52 -14.09 -0.43
C LEU A 182 -9.62 -15.31 -1.36
N GLU A 183 -9.51 -16.52 -0.82
CA GLU A 183 -9.67 -17.74 -1.60
C GLU A 183 -11.10 -17.88 -2.13
N ASP A 184 -12.09 -17.58 -1.29
CA ASP A 184 -13.50 -17.65 -1.63
C ASP A 184 -13.84 -16.63 -2.73
N LEU A 185 -13.37 -15.39 -2.59
CA LEU A 185 -13.50 -14.34 -3.61
C LEU A 185 -12.84 -14.78 -4.93
N CYS A 186 -11.64 -15.35 -4.87
CA CYS A 186 -10.93 -15.86 -6.04
C CYS A 186 -11.72 -17.00 -6.71
N LYS A 187 -12.21 -17.97 -5.93
CA LYS A 187 -13.01 -19.09 -6.43
C LYS A 187 -14.29 -18.60 -7.11
N GLN A 188 -15.05 -17.71 -6.48
CA GLN A 188 -16.28 -17.15 -7.04
C GLN A 188 -16.03 -16.31 -8.29
N SER A 189 -15.03 -15.42 -8.24
CA SER A 189 -14.61 -14.63 -9.41
C SER A 189 -14.19 -15.55 -10.56
N MET A 190 -13.58 -16.70 -10.23
CA MET A 190 -13.16 -17.65 -11.22
C MET A 190 -14.28 -18.43 -11.88
N ILE A 191 -15.34 -18.74 -11.14
CA ILE A 191 -16.56 -19.31 -11.71
C ILE A 191 -17.15 -18.33 -12.73
N VAL A 192 -17.31 -17.05 -12.37
CA VAL A 192 -17.86 -16.02 -13.25
C VAL A 192 -17.00 -15.82 -14.50
N LEU A 193 -15.67 -15.75 -14.35
CA LEU A 193 -14.77 -15.57 -15.48
C LEU A 193 -14.80 -16.79 -16.42
N LYS A 194 -14.73 -18.02 -15.88
CA LYS A 194 -14.80 -19.24 -16.70
C LYS A 194 -16.12 -19.34 -17.46
N ASP A 195 -17.22 -19.04 -16.80
CA ASP A 195 -18.55 -19.06 -17.41
C ASP A 195 -18.70 -18.03 -18.54
N LYS A 196 -18.21 -16.80 -18.34
CA LYS A 196 -18.16 -15.78 -19.40
C LYS A 196 -17.29 -16.21 -20.59
N LEU A 197 -16.13 -16.80 -20.34
CA LEU A 197 -15.24 -17.29 -21.39
C LEU A 197 -15.88 -18.46 -22.15
N ALA A 198 -16.47 -19.43 -21.45
CA ALA A 198 -17.17 -20.55 -22.07
C ALA A 198 -18.28 -20.06 -23.00
N ARG A 199 -19.14 -19.15 -22.54
CA ARG A 199 -20.22 -18.58 -23.37
C ARG A 199 -19.71 -17.76 -24.55
N LYS A 200 -18.54 -17.11 -24.42
CA LYS A 200 -17.92 -16.34 -25.52
C LYS A 200 -17.40 -17.25 -26.64
N TYR A 201 -16.80 -18.39 -26.29
CA TYR A 201 -16.02 -19.21 -27.24
C TYR A 201 -16.68 -20.53 -27.66
N GLU A 202 -17.68 -21.05 -26.94
CA GLU A 202 -18.31 -22.35 -27.23
C GLU A 202 -19.00 -22.41 -28.60
N GLY A 203 -19.50 -21.27 -29.11
CA GLY A 203 -20.13 -21.19 -30.44
C GLY A 203 -19.15 -21.29 -31.62
N ASN A 204 -17.84 -21.27 -31.37
CA ASN A 204 -16.83 -21.27 -32.41
C ASN A 204 -16.41 -22.70 -32.74
N SER A 205 -16.51 -23.08 -34.02
CA SER A 205 -16.12 -24.41 -34.49
C SER A 205 -14.62 -24.68 -34.37
N SER A 206 -13.80 -23.63 -34.46
CA SER A 206 -12.35 -23.70 -34.38
C SER A 206 -11.77 -22.35 -33.99
N ARG A 207 -10.52 -22.38 -33.55
CA ARG A 207 -9.81 -21.19 -33.11
C ARG A 207 -9.11 -20.49 -34.27
N LYS A 208 -9.24 -19.16 -34.37
CA LYS A 208 -8.49 -18.37 -35.36
C LYS A 208 -7.00 -18.42 -35.02
N THR A 209 -6.19 -18.77 -36.01
CA THR A 209 -4.73 -18.71 -35.93
C THR A 209 -4.21 -17.50 -36.71
N PHE A 210 -3.07 -16.97 -36.28
CA PHE A 210 -2.49 -15.73 -36.81
C PHE A 210 -1.06 -15.97 -37.30
N SER A 211 -0.70 -15.39 -38.44
CA SER A 211 0.70 -15.27 -38.86
C SER A 211 1.38 -14.08 -38.21
N GLU A 212 2.71 -13.97 -38.32
CA GLU A 212 3.46 -12.80 -37.86
C GLU A 212 2.91 -11.49 -38.46
N ASP A 213 2.51 -11.54 -39.74
CA ASP A 213 1.91 -10.41 -40.45
C ASP A 213 0.55 -10.02 -39.87
N ASN A 214 -0.28 -10.99 -39.48
CA ASN A 214 -1.59 -10.70 -38.92
C ASN A 214 -1.48 -9.99 -37.56
N LEU A 215 -0.42 -10.24 -36.77
CA LEU A 215 -0.18 -9.53 -35.51
C LEU A 215 -0.12 -8.00 -35.69
N TRP A 216 0.36 -7.55 -36.85
CA TRP A 216 0.45 -6.12 -37.19
C TRP A 216 -0.72 -5.62 -38.03
N LYS A 217 -1.21 -6.43 -38.99
CA LYS A 217 -2.24 -6.04 -39.95
C LYS A 217 -3.67 -6.16 -39.38
N GLU A 218 -3.90 -7.08 -38.47
CA GLU A 218 -5.22 -7.40 -37.89
C GLU A 218 -5.18 -7.40 -36.35
N PRO A 219 -4.69 -6.32 -35.70
CA PRO A 219 -4.45 -6.34 -34.26
C PRO A 219 -5.72 -6.52 -33.44
N TYR A 220 -6.87 -6.01 -33.90
CA TYR A 220 -8.13 -6.14 -33.18
C TYR A 220 -8.72 -7.55 -33.24
N ASP A 221 -8.52 -8.27 -34.34
CA ASP A 221 -8.91 -9.68 -34.42
C ASP A 221 -8.05 -10.53 -33.48
N VAL A 222 -6.76 -10.21 -33.37
CA VAL A 222 -5.88 -10.82 -32.37
C VAL A 222 -6.40 -10.55 -30.97
N LEU A 223 -6.83 -9.32 -30.65
CA LEU A 223 -7.36 -8.98 -29.32
C LEU A 223 -8.74 -9.61 -29.00
N VAL A 224 -9.57 -9.85 -30.02
CA VAL A 224 -10.82 -10.59 -29.84
C VAL A 224 -10.53 -12.02 -29.37
N GLU A 225 -9.53 -12.67 -29.98
CA GLU A 225 -9.12 -14.03 -29.64
C GLU A 225 -8.26 -14.10 -28.36
N TYR A 226 -7.30 -13.19 -28.25
CA TYR A 226 -6.31 -13.06 -27.18
C TYR A 226 -6.45 -11.70 -26.47
N PRO A 227 -7.45 -11.53 -25.60
CA PRO A 227 -7.68 -10.28 -24.89
C PRO A 227 -6.56 -9.93 -23.89
N VAL A 228 -5.68 -10.88 -23.55
CA VAL A 228 -4.54 -10.66 -22.65
C VAL A 228 -3.24 -10.73 -23.44
N ILE A 229 -2.50 -9.63 -23.51
CA ILE A 229 -1.17 -9.59 -24.12
C ILE A 229 -0.12 -9.51 -23.02
N LEU A 230 0.79 -10.49 -23.00
CA LEU A 230 1.94 -10.52 -22.11
C LEU A 230 3.16 -10.02 -22.88
N SER A 231 3.87 -9.04 -22.34
CA SER A 231 5.05 -8.45 -22.98
C SER A 231 5.98 -7.86 -21.92
N THR A 232 7.22 -7.61 -22.29
CA THR A 232 8.12 -6.81 -21.45
C THR A 232 7.74 -5.34 -21.55
N THR A 233 8.03 -4.55 -20.53
CA THR A 233 7.74 -3.10 -20.52
C THR A 233 8.34 -2.40 -21.75
N PHE A 234 9.58 -2.75 -22.12
CA PHE A 234 10.26 -2.23 -23.31
C PHE A 234 9.57 -2.61 -24.64
N SER A 235 9.04 -3.83 -24.75
CA SER A 235 8.44 -4.30 -26.00
C SER A 235 6.91 -4.12 -26.06
N SER A 236 6.30 -3.66 -24.97
CA SER A 236 4.85 -3.52 -24.83
C SER A 236 4.24 -2.72 -25.98
N ARG A 237 4.82 -1.55 -26.30
CA ARG A 237 4.39 -0.66 -27.38
C ARG A 237 4.41 -1.30 -28.77
N ASN A 238 5.32 -2.24 -28.99
CA ASN A 238 5.56 -2.89 -30.29
C ASN A 238 4.99 -4.30 -30.35
N SER A 239 4.16 -4.72 -29.39
CA SER A 239 3.60 -6.08 -29.35
C SER A 239 2.63 -6.32 -30.52
N LEU A 240 1.79 -5.34 -30.80
CA LEU A 240 0.88 -5.27 -31.96
C LEU A 240 1.23 -4.00 -32.78
N ASN A 241 0.28 -3.51 -33.58
CA ASN A 241 0.38 -2.23 -34.28
C ASN A 241 0.43 -1.04 -33.31
N SER A 242 1.10 0.05 -33.70
CA SER A 242 1.17 1.31 -32.96
C SER A 242 -0.16 2.01 -32.71
N ASP A 243 -1.22 1.69 -33.44
CA ASP A 243 -2.53 2.32 -33.25
C ASP A 243 -3.36 1.65 -32.15
N VAL A 244 -2.89 0.52 -31.62
CA VAL A 244 -3.55 -0.18 -30.52
C VAL A 244 -3.39 0.60 -29.22
N VAL A 245 -4.53 0.86 -28.58
CA VAL A 245 -4.62 1.38 -27.22
C VAL A 245 -5.38 0.37 -26.38
N TYR A 246 -4.72 -0.17 -25.36
CA TYR A 246 -5.29 -1.13 -24.41
C TYR A 246 -6.19 -0.42 -23.40
N ASP A 247 -7.24 -1.10 -22.95
CA ASP A 247 -8.10 -0.58 -21.88
C ASP A 247 -7.35 -0.51 -20.55
N TYR A 248 -6.54 -1.53 -20.26
CA TYR A 248 -5.75 -1.66 -19.04
C TYR A 248 -4.32 -2.12 -19.35
N LEU A 249 -3.35 -1.54 -18.64
CA LEU A 249 -1.98 -2.03 -18.51
C LEU A 249 -1.75 -2.44 -17.06
N ILE A 250 -1.29 -3.66 -16.83
CA ILE A 250 -0.79 -4.10 -15.53
C ILE A 250 0.73 -4.22 -15.65
N MET A 251 1.44 -3.34 -14.94
CA MET A 251 2.91 -3.34 -14.90
C MET A 251 3.37 -3.98 -13.60
N ASP A 252 3.77 -5.24 -13.69
CA ASP A 252 4.36 -5.97 -12.56
C ASP A 252 5.84 -5.62 -12.39
N GLU A 253 6.38 -5.78 -11.19
CA GLU A 253 7.77 -5.47 -10.83
C GLU A 253 8.23 -4.05 -11.22
N ALA A 254 7.34 -3.06 -11.09
CA ALA A 254 7.60 -1.68 -11.49
C ALA A 254 8.73 -0.99 -10.70
N SER A 255 9.13 -1.54 -9.55
CA SER A 255 10.33 -1.11 -8.80
C SER A 255 11.64 -1.44 -9.51
N GLN A 256 11.62 -2.36 -10.48
CA GLN A 256 12.79 -2.77 -11.27
C GLN A 256 12.81 -2.14 -12.68
N VAL A 257 11.76 -1.40 -13.04
CA VAL A 257 11.60 -0.78 -14.36
C VAL A 257 12.22 0.62 -14.35
N ASP A 258 12.98 0.97 -15.38
CA ASP A 258 13.49 2.34 -15.55
C ASP A 258 12.38 3.30 -16.04
N ILE A 259 12.55 4.59 -15.74
CA ILE A 259 11.52 5.60 -16.01
C ILE A 259 11.14 5.68 -17.49
N ALA A 260 12.11 5.61 -18.40
CA ALA A 260 11.87 5.79 -19.83
C ALA A 260 11.05 4.62 -20.39
N THR A 261 11.43 3.40 -20.02
CA THR A 261 10.72 2.18 -20.41
C THR A 261 9.31 2.13 -19.80
N GLY A 262 9.17 2.52 -18.53
CA GLY A 262 7.87 2.61 -17.87
C GLY A 262 6.95 3.63 -18.55
N ALA A 263 7.45 4.83 -18.86
CA ALA A 263 6.71 5.86 -19.57
C ALA A 263 6.30 5.42 -20.98
N LEU A 264 7.18 4.71 -21.70
CA LEU A 264 6.84 4.12 -23.00
C LEU A 264 5.67 3.13 -22.88
N ALA A 265 5.67 2.29 -21.86
CA ALA A 265 4.58 1.36 -21.61
C ALA A 265 3.26 2.09 -21.27
N LEU A 266 3.29 3.19 -20.50
CA LEU A 266 2.08 3.99 -20.22
C LEU A 266 1.40 4.50 -21.50
N SER A 267 2.18 4.80 -22.54
CA SER A 267 1.65 5.38 -23.79
C SER A 267 0.68 4.47 -24.56
N CYS A 268 0.63 3.17 -24.24
CA CYS A 268 -0.21 2.22 -24.96
C CYS A 268 -1.56 1.92 -24.28
N ALA A 269 -1.89 2.51 -23.13
CA ALA A 269 -3.10 2.15 -22.39
C ALA A 269 -3.88 3.34 -21.82
N ARG A 270 -5.19 3.15 -21.60
CA ARG A 270 -6.07 4.15 -20.99
C ARG A 270 -5.99 4.16 -19.46
N ASN A 271 -5.93 2.97 -18.86
CA ASN A 271 -5.85 2.78 -17.42
C ASN A 271 -4.62 1.95 -17.09
N VAL A 272 -3.98 2.23 -15.96
CA VAL A 272 -2.76 1.53 -15.57
C VAL A 272 -2.82 1.11 -14.10
N VAL A 273 -2.43 -0.13 -13.83
CA VAL A 273 -2.17 -0.68 -12.50
C VAL A 273 -0.68 -0.95 -12.41
N ILE A 274 -0.01 -0.26 -11.49
CA ILE A 274 1.43 -0.37 -11.26
C ILE A 274 1.62 -1.20 -9.99
N VAL A 275 2.35 -2.30 -10.09
CA VAL A 275 2.60 -3.24 -9.00
C VAL A 275 4.10 -3.33 -8.77
N GLY A 276 4.52 -3.18 -7.52
CA GLY A 276 5.91 -3.30 -7.12
C GLY A 276 6.13 -2.92 -5.67
N ASP A 277 7.36 -3.08 -5.20
CA ASP A 277 7.76 -2.79 -3.83
C ASP A 277 8.99 -1.88 -3.82
N THR A 278 8.86 -0.71 -3.20
CA THR A 278 9.94 0.29 -3.07
C THR A 278 11.09 -0.17 -2.17
N LYS A 279 10.90 -1.24 -1.38
CA LYS A 279 11.92 -1.84 -0.52
C LYS A 279 12.69 -2.98 -1.19
N GLN A 280 12.24 -3.43 -2.37
CA GLN A 280 12.96 -4.42 -3.16
C GLN A 280 14.07 -3.78 -4.00
N LEU A 281 14.85 -4.62 -4.70
CA LEU A 281 16.01 -4.18 -5.46
C LEU A 281 15.60 -3.12 -6.50
N PRO A 282 16.29 -1.96 -6.53
CA PRO A 282 16.04 -0.96 -7.55
C PRO A 282 16.57 -1.44 -8.91
N ASN A 283 16.18 -0.72 -9.97
CA ASN A 283 16.78 -0.87 -11.29
C ASN A 283 18.31 -0.72 -11.23
N VAL A 284 19.01 -1.60 -11.94
CA VAL A 284 20.49 -1.57 -11.99
C VAL A 284 20.94 -0.45 -12.92
N VAL A 285 21.48 0.62 -12.35
CA VAL A 285 22.11 1.73 -13.08
C VAL A 285 23.60 1.72 -12.79
N THR A 286 24.43 1.64 -13.84
CA THR A 286 25.89 1.66 -13.70
C THR A 286 26.39 3.04 -13.25
N ASP A 287 27.55 3.08 -12.59
CA ASP A 287 28.12 4.35 -12.08
C ASP A 287 28.39 5.38 -13.18
N ASP A 288 28.79 4.94 -14.37
CA ASP A 288 28.98 5.81 -15.54
C ASP A 288 27.66 6.46 -16.00
N ILE A 289 26.57 5.67 -16.08
CA ILE A 289 25.25 6.18 -16.45
C ILE A 289 24.74 7.13 -15.36
N LYS A 290 24.97 6.80 -14.08
CA LYS A 290 24.60 7.64 -12.95
C LYS A 290 25.28 9.01 -12.99
N ALA A 291 26.57 9.06 -13.29
CA ALA A 291 27.33 10.30 -13.42
C ALA A 291 26.79 11.18 -14.58
N LYS A 292 26.54 10.56 -15.74
CA LYS A 292 25.99 11.27 -16.91
C LYS A 292 24.57 11.77 -16.67
N ALA A 293 23.70 10.92 -16.11
CA ALA A 293 22.33 11.27 -15.79
C ALA A 293 22.28 12.42 -14.78
N LYS A 294 23.15 12.41 -13.76
CA LYS A 294 23.25 13.50 -12.80
C LYS A 294 23.71 14.81 -13.44
N ALA A 295 24.73 14.78 -14.30
CA ALA A 295 25.18 15.99 -14.99
C ALA A 295 24.08 16.62 -15.86
N ILE A 296 23.29 15.80 -16.56
CA ILE A 296 22.12 16.26 -17.32
C ILE A 296 21.06 16.80 -16.35
N PHE A 297 20.72 16.05 -15.31
CA PHE A 297 19.72 16.46 -14.33
C PHE A 297 20.07 17.79 -13.67
N ASP A 298 21.31 17.99 -13.22
CA ASP A 298 21.75 19.25 -12.60
C ASP A 298 21.75 20.43 -13.61
N SER A 299 21.84 20.14 -14.91
CA SER A 299 21.80 21.16 -15.99
C SER A 299 20.39 21.61 -16.36
N PHE A 300 19.37 20.83 -16.02
CA PHE A 300 17.97 21.14 -16.33
C PHE A 300 17.16 21.22 -15.03
N ASN A 301 16.36 22.25 -14.82
CA ASN A 301 15.55 22.39 -13.59
C ASN A 301 14.33 21.43 -13.59
N VAL A 302 14.61 20.13 -13.57
CA VAL A 302 13.64 19.03 -13.62
C VAL A 302 13.30 18.61 -12.19
N SER A 303 12.05 18.23 -11.94
CA SER A 303 11.63 17.70 -10.63
C SER A 303 12.40 16.42 -10.25
N GLU A 304 12.74 16.28 -8.97
CA GLU A 304 13.46 15.11 -8.41
C GLU A 304 12.78 13.78 -8.76
N GLY A 305 11.46 13.77 -8.89
CA GLY A 305 10.72 12.57 -9.27
C GLY A 305 11.06 12.02 -10.66
N TYR A 306 11.70 12.80 -11.55
CA TYR A 306 12.16 12.34 -12.87
C TYR A 306 13.64 11.97 -12.90
N GLN A 307 14.31 11.88 -11.75
CA GLN A 307 15.71 11.47 -11.70
C GLN A 307 15.85 10.05 -12.26
N TYR A 308 16.61 9.89 -13.34
CA TYR A 308 16.74 8.60 -14.06
C TYR A 308 17.23 7.43 -13.17
N THR A 309 17.91 7.73 -12.08
CA THR A 309 18.36 6.73 -11.10
C THR A 309 17.23 6.16 -10.26
N ASN A 310 16.05 6.78 -10.26
CA ASN A 310 14.88 6.27 -9.59
C ASN A 310 14.27 5.13 -10.44
N SER A 311 13.63 4.20 -9.76
CA SER A 311 12.73 3.27 -10.43
C SER A 311 11.48 4.00 -10.93
N PHE A 312 10.79 3.40 -11.89
CA PHE A 312 9.53 3.92 -12.38
C PHE A 312 8.48 4.02 -11.28
N LEU A 313 8.40 3.03 -10.38
CA LEU A 313 7.50 3.09 -9.23
C LEU A 313 7.80 4.30 -8.33
N GLN A 314 9.07 4.52 -7.98
CA GLN A 314 9.47 5.66 -7.14
C GLN A 314 9.14 6.99 -7.83
N SER A 315 9.44 7.09 -9.13
CA SER A 315 9.12 8.26 -9.94
C SER A 315 7.63 8.63 -9.90
N ILE A 316 6.74 7.65 -10.04
CA ILE A 316 5.29 7.88 -9.96
C ILE A 316 4.86 8.35 -8.58
N LEU A 317 5.42 7.79 -7.50
CA LEU A 317 5.11 8.20 -6.13
C LEU A 317 5.54 9.66 -5.86
N ASP A 318 6.70 10.06 -6.39
CA ASP A 318 7.25 11.40 -6.20
C ASP A 318 6.52 12.45 -7.04
N VAL A 319 6.20 12.13 -8.31
CA VAL A 319 5.53 13.05 -9.24
C VAL A 319 4.03 13.14 -8.98
N MET A 320 3.41 12.05 -8.54
CA MET A 320 1.96 11.94 -8.32
C MET A 320 1.66 11.51 -6.87
N PRO A 321 1.93 12.35 -5.86
CA PRO A 321 1.81 11.96 -4.45
C PRO A 321 0.38 11.61 -4.02
N ASN A 322 -0.62 12.09 -4.75
CA ASN A 322 -2.04 11.84 -4.49
C ASN A 322 -2.62 10.67 -5.30
N VAL A 323 -1.77 9.87 -5.97
CA VAL A 323 -2.23 8.66 -6.67
C VAL A 323 -2.85 7.69 -5.66
N THR A 324 -3.93 7.01 -6.05
CA THR A 324 -4.54 6.00 -5.17
C THR A 324 -3.58 4.84 -4.98
N GLN A 325 -3.17 4.59 -3.74
CA GLN A 325 -2.29 3.49 -3.36
C GLN A 325 -3.12 2.42 -2.65
N ALA A 326 -2.89 1.16 -2.99
CA ALA A 326 -3.44 0.02 -2.28
C ALA A 326 -2.27 -0.85 -1.82
N TRP A 327 -1.99 -0.87 -0.52
CA TRP A 327 -0.93 -1.67 0.07
C TRP A 327 -1.43 -3.10 0.27
N MET A 328 -1.01 -4.02 -0.59
CA MET A 328 -1.27 -5.45 -0.41
C MET A 328 -0.05 -6.09 0.24
N LEU A 329 -0.20 -6.56 1.48
CA LEU A 329 0.83 -7.34 2.16
C LEU A 329 0.85 -8.74 1.55
N PHE A 330 1.73 -8.98 0.57
CA PHE A 330 2.04 -10.35 0.15
C PHE A 330 2.89 -11.00 1.25
N VAL A 331 2.26 -11.78 2.12
CA VAL A 331 3.00 -12.76 2.92
C VAL A 331 3.40 -13.88 1.97
N ILE A 332 4.62 -13.79 1.44
CA ILE A 332 5.24 -14.87 0.67
C ILE A 332 5.50 -16.02 1.64
N PHE A 333 4.58 -16.99 1.68
CA PHE A 333 4.93 -18.31 2.20
C PHE A 333 5.77 -19.02 1.13
N ARG A 334 7.03 -19.28 1.45
CA ARG A 334 7.92 -20.14 0.65
C ARG A 334 7.43 -21.58 0.62
#